data_AF-A0A8H4YHH0-F1
#
_entry.id   AF-A0A8H4YHH0-F1
#
_cell.length_a   1.000
_cell.length_b   1.000
_cell.length_c   1.000
_cell.angle_alpha   90.00
_cell.angle_beta   90.00
_cell.angle_gamma   90.00
#
_symmetry.space_group_name_H-M   'P 1'
#
loop_
_entity.id
_entity.type
_entity.pdbx_description
1 polymer ?
#
loop_
_entity_poly.entity_id
_entity_poly.type
_entity_poly.pdbx_seq_one_letter_code
_entity_poly.pdbx_strand_id
1 'polypeptide(L)'
;MISLAGPGQLQTKLRRIDPERFTLLKYDNDIKGAMPNGSQVESGRIGNKISLMPRLKFGEGEIAPFPALGEAAQSVSDEILELARKAREETSDPEFLRKLEEDEQDIPSRDAEIIPLGTGSSIPGKYRNVSSTLIRVPGIGNYLLDVGEGTLGQIRRLFGEEETGNILRDLRCIVISHLHADHHLGTPNLIKAWYEHTIEDTNAKLAVSCVSRYKALLEEVSQVEDIGFHRLHFPNCNSTKPDKLNNGRFVIKNGDFGLRAIKRIPVPHCWLSYGTELELTSGLRIAYSGDCRPSDEFAQECEGAHLLVHECTFDDDMLSHAKKKGHSTMGEALEIARKMKARRTLLTHFSQRYVKADSLKRDERGRAGETLMALDLMSIKLGDFKKAAAFQPAIAMLMADAGDK
;
A
#
# COMPACT_ATOMS: atom_id res chain seq x y z
N MET A 1 7.88 17.61 -7.61
CA MET A 1 8.84 17.15 -8.64
C MET A 1 8.41 15.86 -9.28
N ILE A 2 8.37 15.77 -10.63
CA ILE A 2 7.87 14.59 -11.36
C ILE A 2 8.46 13.28 -10.83
N SER A 3 7.58 12.29 -10.74
CA SER A 3 7.87 10.86 -10.64
C SER A 3 9.00 10.46 -11.58
N LEU A 4 9.85 9.52 -11.15
CA LEU A 4 10.69 8.77 -12.06
C LEU A 4 9.89 8.38 -13.32
N ALA A 5 10.51 8.43 -14.51
CA ALA A 5 9.79 8.21 -15.77
C ALA A 5 8.95 6.93 -15.74
N GLY A 6 9.45 5.86 -15.12
CA GLY A 6 8.72 4.60 -14.94
C GLY A 6 7.36 4.75 -14.23
N PRO A 7 7.32 5.06 -12.92
CA PRO A 7 6.08 5.17 -12.15
C PRO A 7 5.05 6.14 -12.75
N GLY A 8 5.49 7.33 -13.19
CA GLY A 8 4.58 8.34 -13.74
C GLY A 8 3.96 7.92 -15.06
N GLN A 9 4.76 7.35 -15.96
CA GLN A 9 4.28 6.84 -17.24
C GLN A 9 3.36 5.63 -17.04
N LEU A 10 3.71 4.71 -16.13
CA LEU A 10 2.88 3.55 -15.81
C LEU A 10 1.52 3.97 -15.25
N GLN A 11 1.48 4.87 -14.27
CA GLN A 11 0.23 5.40 -13.71
C GLN A 11 -0.63 6.07 -14.79
N THR A 12 0.00 6.79 -15.72
CA THR A 12 -0.69 7.47 -16.82
C THR A 12 -1.30 6.47 -17.81
N LYS A 13 -0.60 5.37 -18.10
CA LYS A 13 -1.12 4.25 -18.90
C LYS A 13 -2.26 3.53 -18.20
N LEU A 14 -2.11 3.23 -16.91
CA LEU A 14 -3.16 2.61 -16.08
C LEU A 14 -4.42 3.47 -16.02
N ARG A 15 -4.27 4.80 -15.91
CA ARG A 15 -5.39 5.75 -15.96
C ARG A 15 -6.15 5.71 -17.30
N ARG A 16 -5.49 5.44 -18.41
CA ARG A 16 -6.17 5.28 -19.72
C ARG A 16 -7.05 4.03 -19.75
N ILE A 17 -6.70 3.01 -18.97
CA ILE A 17 -7.47 1.78 -18.81
C ILE A 17 -8.63 2.01 -17.84
N ASP A 18 -8.34 2.40 -16.60
CA ASP A 18 -9.32 2.61 -15.54
C ASP A 18 -9.08 3.96 -14.83
N PRO A 19 -9.71 5.06 -15.28
CA PRO A 19 -9.50 6.38 -14.71
C PRO A 19 -10.12 6.59 -13.33
N GLU A 20 -11.01 5.68 -12.89
CA GLU A 20 -11.64 5.72 -11.57
C GLU A 20 -10.65 5.22 -10.51
N ARG A 21 -9.95 4.13 -10.79
CA ARG A 21 -9.01 3.49 -9.83
C ARG A 21 -7.61 4.09 -9.90
N PHE A 22 -7.25 4.72 -11.02
CA PHE A 22 -5.94 5.33 -11.22
C PHE A 22 -6.07 6.84 -11.51
N THR A 23 -5.88 7.64 -10.46
CA THR A 23 -5.91 9.10 -10.55
C THR A 23 -4.57 9.66 -11.06
N LEU A 24 -4.60 10.89 -11.58
CA LEU A 24 -3.37 11.60 -11.91
C LEU A 24 -2.63 12.00 -10.65
N LEU A 25 -1.35 11.66 -10.60
CA LEU A 25 -0.47 12.03 -9.50
C LEU A 25 -0.29 13.55 -9.45
N LYS A 26 -0.28 14.10 -8.24
CA LYS A 26 0.06 15.49 -8.02
C LYS A 26 1.56 15.68 -8.22
N TYR A 27 1.91 16.72 -8.97
CA TYR A 27 3.30 17.16 -9.09
C TYR A 27 3.33 18.67 -9.28
N ASP A 28 4.38 19.28 -8.73
CA ASP A 28 4.79 20.65 -9.00
C ASP A 28 6.24 20.59 -9.49
N ASN A 29 6.51 21.21 -10.64
CA ASN A 29 7.85 21.35 -11.21
C ASN A 29 8.26 22.80 -11.39
N ASP A 30 7.40 23.73 -10.96
CA ASP A 30 7.68 25.13 -11.06
C ASP A 30 8.67 25.50 -9.96
N ILE A 31 9.80 26.08 -10.36
CA ILE A 31 10.77 26.61 -9.40
C ILE A 31 10.21 27.93 -8.89
N LYS A 32 9.75 27.94 -7.63
CA LYS A 32 9.24 29.14 -6.96
C LYS A 32 10.38 29.86 -6.23
N GLY A 33 10.62 31.12 -6.59
CA GLY A 33 11.61 32.00 -5.95
C GLY A 33 12.46 32.78 -6.96
N ALA A 34 12.64 34.08 -6.74
CA ALA A 34 13.60 34.88 -7.51
C ALA A 34 15.01 34.62 -6.98
N MET A 35 15.95 34.30 -7.87
CA MET A 35 17.36 34.20 -7.51
C MET A 35 17.86 35.59 -7.09
N PRO A 36 18.54 35.73 -5.95
CA PRO A 36 19.12 37.02 -5.57
C PRO A 36 20.10 37.47 -6.67
N ASN A 37 19.87 38.66 -7.24
CA ASN A 37 20.74 39.23 -8.27
C ASN A 37 22.19 39.29 -7.75
N GLY A 38 23.13 38.72 -8.50
CA GLY A 38 24.56 38.70 -8.13
C GLY A 38 24.98 37.57 -7.19
N SER A 39 24.10 36.61 -6.87
CA SER A 39 24.48 35.43 -6.07
C SER A 39 25.24 34.40 -6.91
N GLN A 40 26.20 33.70 -6.29
CA GLN A 40 26.87 32.50 -6.85
C GLN A 40 25.99 31.24 -6.73
N VAL A 41 24.68 31.41 -6.55
CA VAL A 41 23.74 30.31 -6.35
C VAL A 41 23.14 29.97 -7.71
N GLU A 42 23.06 28.69 -8.02
CA GLU A 42 22.32 28.17 -9.19
C GLU A 42 21.15 27.31 -8.70
N SER A 43 19.98 27.45 -9.33
CA SER A 43 18.85 26.58 -9.03
C SER A 43 19.15 25.16 -9.47
N GLY A 44 19.31 24.26 -8.51
CA GLY A 44 19.42 22.84 -8.76
C GLY A 44 18.14 22.30 -9.41
N ARG A 45 18.27 21.51 -10.47
CA ARG A 45 17.20 20.69 -11.05
C ARG A 45 17.56 19.22 -10.88
N ILE A 46 16.54 18.34 -10.75
CA ILE A 46 16.76 16.89 -10.80
C ILE A 46 17.53 16.55 -12.08
N GLY A 47 18.59 15.76 -11.92
CA GLY A 47 19.49 15.39 -13.03
C GLY A 47 20.70 16.31 -13.19
N ASN A 48 20.78 17.43 -12.46
CA ASN A 48 22.01 18.22 -12.40
C ASN A 48 23.14 17.38 -11.82
N LYS A 49 24.25 17.28 -12.56
CA LYS A 49 25.47 16.59 -12.13
C LYS A 49 26.53 17.61 -11.77
N ILE A 50 27.17 17.39 -10.62
CA ILE A 50 28.29 18.19 -10.13
C ILE A 50 29.47 17.25 -9.94
N SER A 51 30.58 17.54 -10.60
CA SER A 51 31.84 16.84 -10.37
C SER A 51 32.62 17.63 -9.32
N LEU A 52 32.85 17.06 -8.14
CA LEU A 52 33.53 17.74 -7.04
C LEU A 52 35.06 17.71 -7.19
N MET A 53 35.60 16.66 -7.79
CA MET A 53 37.05 16.45 -7.96
C MET A 53 37.35 15.77 -9.31
N PRO A 54 38.54 15.98 -9.91
CA PRO A 54 39.68 16.77 -9.40
C PRO A 54 39.49 18.29 -9.54
N ARG A 55 38.46 18.76 -10.23
CA ARG A 55 38.04 20.16 -10.28
C ARG A 55 36.53 20.25 -10.16
N LEU A 56 36.05 21.25 -9.43
CA LEU A 56 34.62 21.55 -9.34
C LEU A 56 34.10 21.92 -10.74
N LYS A 57 33.17 21.12 -11.26
CA LYS A 57 32.47 21.40 -12.52
C LYS A 57 30.97 21.25 -12.33
N PHE A 58 30.24 22.26 -12.73
CA PHE A 58 28.79 22.27 -12.80
C PHE A 58 28.34 21.85 -14.21
N GLY A 59 27.31 21.00 -14.30
CA GLY A 59 26.64 20.73 -15.58
C GLY A 59 27.31 19.69 -16.48
N GLU A 60 28.05 18.72 -15.94
CA GLU A 60 28.53 17.58 -16.76
C GLU A 60 27.37 16.61 -17.07
N GLY A 61 26.58 16.90 -18.12
CA GLY A 61 25.59 15.99 -18.70
C GLY A 61 24.26 16.64 -19.08
N GLU A 62 23.50 15.98 -19.96
CA GLU A 62 22.12 16.38 -20.27
C GLU A 62 21.24 16.27 -19.01
N ILE A 63 20.53 17.36 -18.69
CA ILE A 63 19.47 17.32 -17.67
C ILE A 63 18.38 16.40 -18.20
N ALA A 64 18.05 15.35 -17.44
CA ALA A 64 16.98 14.44 -17.82
C ALA A 64 15.69 15.23 -18.07
N PRO A 65 15.03 15.04 -19.24
CA PRO A 65 13.77 15.73 -19.51
C PRO A 65 12.70 15.27 -18.53
N PHE A 66 11.68 16.12 -18.36
CA PHE A 66 10.49 15.71 -17.66
C PHE A 66 9.81 14.54 -18.42
N PRO A 67 9.30 13.52 -17.71
CA PRO A 67 8.60 12.41 -18.35
C PRO A 67 7.49 12.88 -19.30
N ALA A 68 7.52 12.37 -20.54
CA ALA A 68 6.48 12.61 -21.54
C ALA A 68 5.22 11.78 -21.22
N LEU A 69 4.41 12.26 -20.27
CA LEU A 69 3.20 11.57 -19.82
C LEU A 69 2.15 11.45 -20.93
N GLY A 70 2.02 12.47 -21.79
CA GLY A 70 1.10 12.46 -22.93
C GLY A 70 1.43 11.35 -23.94
N GLU A 71 2.71 11.20 -24.29
CA GLU A 71 3.18 10.12 -25.16
C GLU A 71 2.98 8.75 -24.51
N ALA A 72 3.24 8.63 -23.21
CA ALA A 72 2.97 7.40 -22.48
C ALA A 72 1.47 7.03 -22.53
N ALA A 73 0.57 7.98 -22.36
CA ALA A 73 -0.88 7.77 -22.47
C ALA A 73 -1.29 7.28 -23.88
N GLN A 74 -0.65 7.82 -24.92
CA GLN A 74 -0.90 7.46 -26.32
C GLN A 74 -0.28 6.12 -26.72
N SER A 75 0.73 5.65 -25.98
CA SER A 75 1.40 4.37 -26.25
C SER A 75 0.64 3.13 -25.77
N VAL A 76 -0.57 3.27 -25.20
CA VAL A 76 -1.42 2.13 -24.84
C VAL A 76 -2.05 1.58 -26.11
N SER A 77 -1.89 0.28 -26.37
CA SER A 77 -2.36 -0.36 -27.61
C SER A 77 -3.89 -0.39 -27.71
N ASP A 78 -4.40 -0.42 -28.94
CA ASP A 78 -5.84 -0.51 -29.21
C ASP A 78 -6.47 -1.78 -28.63
N GLU A 79 -5.72 -2.89 -28.59
CA GLU A 79 -6.16 -4.15 -27.97
C GLU A 79 -6.44 -3.99 -26.47
N ILE A 80 -5.54 -3.30 -25.74
CA ILE A 80 -5.71 -3.00 -24.31
C ILE A 80 -6.92 -2.06 -24.11
N LEU A 81 -7.05 -1.04 -24.96
CA LEU A 81 -8.15 -0.07 -24.88
C LEU A 81 -9.51 -0.73 -25.15
N GLU A 82 -9.57 -1.71 -26.05
CA GLU A 82 -10.75 -2.49 -26.35
C GLU A 82 -11.15 -3.40 -25.18
N LEU A 83 -10.19 -4.05 -24.52
CA LEU A 83 -10.44 -4.79 -23.26
C LEU A 83 -10.99 -3.85 -22.17
N ALA A 84 -10.42 -2.65 -22.03
CA ALA A 84 -10.88 -1.65 -21.09
C ALA A 84 -12.29 -1.12 -21.43
N ARG A 85 -12.64 -1.00 -22.72
CA ARG A 85 -13.99 -0.64 -23.17
C ARG A 85 -15.00 -1.71 -22.80
N LYS A 86 -14.70 -2.98 -23.06
CA LYS A 86 -15.56 -4.11 -22.66
C LYS A 86 -15.78 -4.15 -21.14
N ALA A 87 -14.73 -3.93 -20.36
CA ALA A 87 -14.83 -3.84 -18.90
C ALA A 87 -15.74 -2.69 -18.45
N ARG A 88 -15.65 -1.52 -19.08
CA ARG A 88 -16.55 -0.38 -18.80
C ARG A 88 -18.01 -0.71 -19.14
N GLU A 89 -18.25 -1.39 -20.25
CA GLU A 89 -19.60 -1.79 -20.67
C GLU A 89 -20.19 -2.81 -19.70
N GLU A 90 -19.43 -3.84 -19.33
CA GLU A 90 -19.82 -4.84 -18.33
C GLU A 90 -20.14 -4.19 -16.97
N THR A 91 -19.29 -3.28 -16.51
CA THR A 91 -19.44 -2.66 -15.17
C THR A 91 -20.47 -1.53 -15.11
N SER A 92 -20.93 -1.04 -16.25
CA SER A 92 -22.01 -0.06 -16.36
C SER A 92 -23.36 -0.71 -16.66
N ASP A 93 -23.38 -2.02 -16.91
CA ASP A 93 -24.61 -2.76 -17.19
C ASP A 93 -25.56 -2.75 -15.97
N PRO A 94 -26.85 -2.40 -16.13
CA PRO A 94 -27.79 -2.32 -15.01
C PRO A 94 -28.00 -3.65 -14.27
N GLU A 95 -27.93 -4.80 -14.96
CA GLU A 95 -28.06 -6.11 -14.33
C GLU A 95 -26.83 -6.43 -13.49
N PHE A 96 -25.63 -6.13 -14.01
CA PHE A 96 -24.38 -6.22 -13.26
C PHE A 96 -24.44 -5.38 -11.98
N LEU A 97 -24.85 -4.10 -12.09
CA LEU A 97 -24.94 -3.19 -10.94
C LEU A 97 -25.95 -3.64 -9.90
N ARG A 98 -27.12 -4.14 -10.33
CA ARG A 98 -28.12 -4.69 -9.40
C ARG A 98 -27.57 -5.90 -8.65
N LYS A 99 -26.93 -6.84 -9.36
CA LYS A 99 -26.33 -8.03 -8.75
C LYS A 99 -25.20 -7.66 -7.80
N LEU A 100 -24.40 -6.67 -8.16
CA LEU A 100 -23.35 -6.13 -7.29
C LEU A 100 -23.92 -5.60 -5.98
N GLU A 101 -24.98 -4.80 -6.05
CA GLU A 101 -25.65 -4.25 -4.87
C GLU A 101 -26.22 -5.37 -3.98
N GLU A 102 -26.91 -6.36 -4.57
CA GLU A 102 -27.47 -7.51 -3.85
C GLU A 102 -26.38 -8.36 -3.17
N ASP A 103 -25.26 -8.60 -3.86
CA ASP A 103 -24.15 -9.42 -3.39
C ASP A 103 -23.26 -8.70 -2.36
N GLU A 104 -23.28 -7.37 -2.29
CA GLU A 104 -22.30 -6.59 -1.49
C GLU A 104 -22.93 -5.70 -0.42
N GLN A 105 -24.27 -5.70 -0.30
CA GLN A 105 -25.00 -4.96 0.73
C GLN A 105 -24.62 -5.33 2.18
N ASP A 106 -24.12 -6.55 2.40
CA ASP A 106 -23.77 -7.06 3.71
C ASP A 106 -22.37 -6.64 4.18
N ILE A 107 -21.55 -6.06 3.30
CA ILE A 107 -20.19 -5.62 3.62
C ILE A 107 -20.25 -4.29 4.40
N PRO A 108 -19.80 -4.27 5.67
CA PRO A 108 -19.76 -3.03 6.45
C PRO A 108 -18.77 -2.05 5.84
N SER A 109 -19.10 -0.75 5.84
CA SER A 109 -18.22 0.31 5.30
C SER A 109 -17.73 -0.01 3.88
N ARG A 110 -18.63 -0.44 2.99
CA ARG A 110 -18.30 -0.80 1.59
C ARG A 110 -17.63 0.33 0.78
N ASP A 111 -17.80 1.56 1.22
CA ASP A 111 -17.18 2.76 0.66
C ASP A 111 -15.74 2.98 1.16
N ALA A 112 -15.22 2.13 2.05
CA ALA A 112 -13.83 2.13 2.46
C ALA A 112 -12.91 2.00 1.25
N GLU A 113 -11.92 2.90 1.16
CA GLU A 113 -10.92 2.94 0.09
C GLU A 113 -9.66 2.19 0.53
N ILE A 114 -9.19 1.26 -0.29
CA ILE A 114 -7.95 0.52 -0.13
C ILE A 114 -6.95 1.07 -1.15
N ILE A 115 -5.85 1.62 -0.66
CA ILE A 115 -4.83 2.31 -1.46
C ILE A 115 -3.46 1.69 -1.16
N PRO A 116 -3.00 0.74 -1.97
CA PRO A 116 -1.63 0.23 -1.91
C PRO A 116 -0.65 1.36 -2.26
N LEU A 117 0.07 1.87 -1.28
CA LEU A 117 1.07 2.91 -1.47
C LEU A 117 2.40 2.34 -1.95
N GLY A 118 2.66 1.07 -1.65
CA GLY A 118 3.76 0.29 -2.19
C GLY A 118 3.47 -1.20 -2.11
N THR A 119 3.84 -1.92 -3.16
CA THR A 119 3.42 -3.31 -3.40
C THR A 119 4.59 -4.26 -3.66
N GLY A 120 5.81 -3.81 -3.48
CA GLY A 120 7.03 -4.55 -3.79
C GLY A 120 7.71 -5.12 -2.56
N SER A 121 8.42 -6.23 -2.75
CA SER A 121 9.18 -6.91 -1.70
C SER A 121 10.64 -6.47 -1.64
N SER A 122 11.16 -6.34 -0.42
CA SER A 122 12.57 -6.17 -0.02
C SER A 122 13.24 -4.86 -0.42
N ILE A 123 13.18 -4.46 -1.69
CA ILE A 123 13.91 -3.30 -2.21
C ILE A 123 12.93 -2.45 -3.05
N PRO A 124 12.98 -1.11 -2.97
CA PRO A 124 12.24 -0.24 -3.87
C PRO A 124 12.65 -0.52 -5.33
N GLY A 125 11.67 -0.90 -6.15
CA GLY A 125 11.86 -1.15 -7.58
C GLY A 125 11.47 0.06 -8.42
N LYS A 126 11.74 -0.03 -9.73
CA LYS A 126 11.36 1.03 -10.67
C LYS A 126 9.84 1.25 -10.71
N TYR A 127 9.03 0.20 -10.56
CA TYR A 127 7.57 0.26 -10.73
C TYR A 127 6.77 -0.03 -9.45
N ARG A 128 7.43 -0.51 -8.39
CA ARG A 128 6.80 -0.82 -7.10
C ARG A 128 7.69 -0.34 -5.97
N ASN A 129 7.16 0.50 -5.10
CA ASN A 129 7.77 0.83 -3.83
C ASN A 129 7.58 -0.31 -2.82
N VAL A 130 8.29 -0.26 -1.70
CA VAL A 130 8.18 -1.24 -0.61
C VAL A 130 6.83 -1.17 0.13
N SER A 131 6.50 -2.23 0.87
CA SER A 131 5.17 -2.46 1.47
C SER A 131 4.59 -1.26 2.22
N SER A 132 3.42 -0.80 1.78
CA SER A 132 2.48 -0.04 2.61
C SER A 132 1.09 -0.03 1.96
N THR A 133 0.04 -0.21 2.74
CA THR A 133 -1.35 -0.08 2.30
C THR A 133 -2.13 0.85 3.21
N LEU A 134 -2.64 1.95 2.65
CA LEU A 134 -3.54 2.87 3.32
C LEU A 134 -4.99 2.39 3.15
N ILE A 135 -5.73 2.33 4.25
CA ILE A 135 -7.15 2.05 4.26
C ILE A 135 -7.86 3.27 4.84
N ARG A 136 -8.74 3.88 4.06
CA ARG A 136 -9.53 5.04 4.47
C ARG A 136 -10.97 4.58 4.66
N VAL A 137 -11.50 4.77 5.86
CA VAL A 137 -12.88 4.38 6.17
C VAL A 137 -13.68 5.63 6.50
N PRO A 138 -14.53 6.11 5.58
CA PRO A 138 -15.32 7.31 5.79
C PRO A 138 -16.10 7.27 7.11
N GLY A 139 -16.02 8.37 7.88
CA GLY A 139 -16.67 8.49 9.19
C GLY A 139 -16.00 7.74 10.34
N ILE A 140 -14.93 6.96 10.10
CA ILE A 140 -14.20 6.23 11.14
C ILE A 140 -12.75 6.72 11.25
N GLY A 141 -12.03 6.73 10.14
CA GLY A 141 -10.65 7.19 10.06
C GLY A 141 -9.76 6.34 9.15
N ASN A 142 -8.46 6.58 9.22
CA ASN A 142 -7.45 5.98 8.35
C ASN A 142 -6.56 4.98 9.11
N TYR A 143 -6.14 3.94 8.39
CA TYR A 143 -5.31 2.84 8.89
C TYR A 143 -4.18 2.57 7.92
N LEU A 144 -2.97 2.31 8.43
CA LEU A 144 -1.83 1.91 7.61
C LEU A 144 -1.40 0.48 7.97
N LEU A 145 -1.30 -0.37 6.95
CA LEU A 145 -0.74 -1.71 7.03
C LEU A 145 0.69 -1.66 6.47
N ASP A 146 1.66 -1.72 7.38
CA ASP A 146 3.07 -1.46 7.17
C ASP A 146 3.37 -0.06 6.60
N VAL A 147 4.57 0.44 6.90
CA VAL A 147 5.03 1.78 6.53
C VAL A 147 6.49 1.68 6.09
N GLY A 148 6.71 1.04 4.96
CA GLY A 148 8.01 0.98 4.30
C GLY A 148 8.55 2.36 3.91
N GLU A 149 9.80 2.41 3.50
CA GLU A 149 10.46 3.63 3.02
C GLU A 149 9.63 4.33 1.92
N GLY A 150 9.55 5.65 1.96
CA GLY A 150 8.86 6.44 0.94
C GLY A 150 7.33 6.51 1.07
N THR A 151 6.70 5.83 2.03
CA THR A 151 5.23 5.82 2.23
C THR A 151 4.63 7.23 2.31
N LEU A 152 5.18 8.12 3.15
CA LEU A 152 4.71 9.51 3.25
C LEU A 152 4.82 10.26 1.91
N GLY A 153 5.89 9.99 1.15
CA GLY A 153 6.08 10.54 -0.18
C GLY A 153 5.02 10.05 -1.17
N GLN A 154 4.62 8.79 -1.10
CA GLN A 154 3.56 8.19 -1.91
C GLN A 154 2.19 8.82 -1.59
N ILE A 155 1.88 9.07 -0.31
CA ILE A 155 0.66 9.79 0.10
C ILE A 155 0.65 11.19 -0.49
N ARG A 156 1.72 11.96 -0.28
CA ARG A 156 1.87 13.32 -0.85
C ARG A 156 1.75 13.33 -2.37
N ARG A 157 2.30 12.31 -3.02
CA ARG A 157 2.26 12.16 -4.48
C ARG A 157 0.85 11.95 -5.00
N LEU A 158 0.06 11.14 -4.32
CA LEU A 158 -1.29 10.79 -4.75
C LEU A 158 -2.29 11.90 -4.42
N PHE A 159 -2.21 12.46 -3.21
CA PHE A 159 -3.24 13.33 -2.66
C PHE A 159 -2.87 14.83 -2.69
N GLY A 160 -1.57 15.17 -2.71
CA GLY A 160 -1.10 16.54 -2.52
C GLY A 160 -1.02 16.91 -1.03
N GLU A 161 -0.46 18.08 -0.71
CA GLU A 161 -0.11 18.43 0.67
C GLU A 161 -1.34 18.65 1.56
N GLU A 162 -2.37 19.33 1.06
CA GLU A 162 -3.60 19.62 1.82
C GLU A 162 -4.29 18.32 2.26
N GLU A 163 -4.56 17.43 1.31
CA GLU A 163 -5.24 16.18 1.59
C GLU A 163 -4.34 15.18 2.34
N THR A 164 -3.01 15.26 2.18
CA THR A 164 -2.07 14.54 3.06
C THR A 164 -2.27 14.96 4.52
N GLY A 165 -2.42 16.25 4.79
CA GLY A 165 -2.71 16.75 6.14
C GLY A 165 -4.02 16.18 6.69
N ASN A 166 -5.08 16.10 5.89
CA ASN A 166 -6.35 15.48 6.30
C ASN A 166 -6.19 13.99 6.58
N ILE A 167 -5.48 13.26 5.71
CA ILE A 167 -5.21 11.83 5.90
C ILE A 167 -4.47 11.58 7.20
N LEU A 168 -3.47 12.42 7.52
CA LEU A 168 -2.71 12.31 8.76
C LEU A 168 -3.57 12.65 9.98
N ARG A 169 -4.37 13.72 9.96
CA ARG A 169 -5.27 14.05 11.09
C ARG A 169 -6.28 12.94 11.38
N ASP A 170 -6.74 12.24 10.34
CA ASP A 170 -7.65 11.11 10.47
C ASP A 170 -6.95 9.75 10.65
N LEU A 171 -5.62 9.69 10.70
CA LEU A 171 -4.88 8.46 10.97
C LEU A 171 -5.14 7.99 12.41
N ARG A 172 -5.69 6.77 12.53
CA ARG A 172 -6.07 6.18 13.81
C ARG A 172 -5.12 5.07 14.24
N CYS A 173 -4.63 4.26 13.30
CA CYS A 173 -3.73 3.16 13.64
C CYS A 173 -2.71 2.85 12.54
N ILE A 174 -1.48 2.54 12.96
CA ILE A 174 -0.44 1.91 12.14
C ILE A 174 -0.24 0.47 12.63
N VAL A 175 -0.22 -0.47 11.71
CA VAL A 175 0.16 -1.87 11.94
C VAL A 175 1.54 -2.10 11.35
N ILE A 176 2.46 -2.64 12.14
CA ILE A 176 3.78 -3.11 11.70
C ILE A 176 3.82 -4.63 11.90
N SER A 177 3.86 -5.36 10.79
CA SER A 177 3.80 -6.82 10.78
C SER A 177 5.01 -7.47 11.45
N HIS A 178 6.22 -7.02 11.08
CA HIS A 178 7.51 -7.55 11.55
C HIS A 178 8.66 -6.55 11.33
N LEU A 179 9.92 -6.97 11.57
CA LEU A 179 11.09 -6.07 11.65
C LEU A 179 11.94 -5.97 10.37
N HIS A 180 11.56 -6.56 9.24
CA HIS A 180 12.27 -6.31 8.01
C HIS A 180 12.09 -4.85 7.56
N ALA A 181 13.16 -4.26 7.06
CA ALA A 181 13.28 -2.82 6.81
C ALA A 181 12.23 -2.28 5.81
N ASP A 182 11.89 -3.08 4.80
CA ASP A 182 10.91 -2.75 3.78
C ASP A 182 9.47 -2.57 4.31
N HIS A 183 9.22 -2.90 5.58
CA HIS A 183 7.90 -2.77 6.20
C HIS A 183 7.77 -1.60 7.17
N HIS A 184 8.88 -0.96 7.57
CA HIS A 184 8.83 -0.01 8.69
C HIS A 184 9.76 1.19 8.62
N LEU A 185 10.72 1.26 7.70
CA LEU A 185 11.68 2.38 7.66
C LEU A 185 11.03 3.75 7.42
N GLY A 186 9.82 3.81 6.86
CA GLY A 186 9.07 5.06 6.69
C GLY A 186 8.33 5.53 7.93
N THR A 187 8.15 4.68 8.95
CA THR A 187 7.29 4.93 10.10
C THR A 187 7.69 6.16 10.92
N PRO A 188 8.97 6.37 11.30
CA PRO A 188 9.35 7.52 12.12
C PRO A 188 8.99 8.86 11.46
N ASN A 189 9.30 8.99 10.18
CA ASN A 189 8.99 10.20 9.39
C ASN A 189 7.47 10.41 9.25
N LEU A 190 6.70 9.33 9.07
CA LEU A 190 5.25 9.42 8.99
C LEU A 190 4.61 9.81 10.34
N ILE A 191 5.09 9.24 11.45
CA ILE A 191 4.65 9.59 12.81
C ILE A 191 4.96 11.06 13.11
N LYS A 192 6.16 11.53 12.76
CA LYS A 192 6.52 12.94 12.91
C LYS A 192 5.57 13.85 12.13
N ALA A 193 5.31 13.54 10.85
CA ALA A 193 4.36 14.31 10.06
C ALA A 193 2.94 14.28 10.67
N TRP A 194 2.48 13.13 11.15
CA TRP A 194 1.23 13.01 11.89
C TRP A 194 1.18 13.93 13.11
N TYR A 195 2.25 13.93 13.91
CA TYR A 195 2.35 14.76 15.11
C TYR A 195 2.31 16.26 14.78
N GLU A 196 3.04 16.69 13.76
CA GLU A 196 3.02 18.07 13.27
C GLU A 196 1.62 18.50 12.80
N HIS A 197 0.91 17.64 12.07
CA HIS A 197 -0.44 17.94 11.58
C HIS A 197 -1.54 17.87 12.65
N THR A 198 -1.26 17.26 13.80
CA THR A 198 -2.20 17.10 14.93
C THR A 198 -1.80 17.92 16.15
N ILE A 199 -0.80 18.80 16.02
CA ILE A 199 -0.23 19.53 17.16
C ILE A 199 -1.27 20.39 17.91
N GLU A 200 -2.23 20.96 17.17
CA GLU A 200 -3.33 21.77 17.70
C GLU A 200 -4.37 20.95 18.49
N ASP A 201 -4.56 19.66 18.14
CA ASP A 201 -5.39 18.75 18.91
C ASP A 201 -4.55 18.04 19.98
N THR A 202 -4.55 18.61 21.18
CA THR A 202 -3.84 18.04 22.34
C THR A 202 -4.34 16.67 22.79
N ASN A 203 -5.53 16.24 22.36
CA ASN A 203 -6.09 14.93 22.66
C ASN A 203 -5.81 13.90 21.56
N ALA A 204 -5.24 14.31 20.42
CA ALA A 204 -4.91 13.42 19.32
C ALA A 204 -3.95 12.31 19.77
N LYS A 205 -4.31 11.07 19.48
CA LYS A 205 -3.56 9.87 19.82
C LYS A 205 -3.48 8.98 18.60
N LEU A 206 -2.37 8.26 18.46
CA LEU A 206 -2.15 7.31 17.38
C LEU A 206 -1.86 5.92 17.93
N ALA A 207 -2.65 4.93 17.53
CA ALA A 207 -2.37 3.55 17.87
C ALA A 207 -1.25 3.00 16.96
N VAL A 208 -0.26 2.32 17.55
CA VAL A 208 0.80 1.63 16.82
C VAL A 208 0.84 0.18 17.29
N SER A 209 0.33 -0.71 16.44
CA SER A 209 0.41 -2.16 16.65
C SER A 209 1.71 -2.69 16.07
N CYS A 210 2.67 -2.99 16.94
CA CYS A 210 3.99 -3.46 16.53
C CYS A 210 4.54 -4.44 17.57
N VAL A 211 5.73 -5.01 17.30
CA VAL A 211 6.45 -5.81 18.30
C VAL A 211 7.15 -4.90 19.32
N SER A 212 7.41 -5.39 20.53
CA SER A 212 8.04 -4.60 21.60
C SER A 212 9.39 -4.00 21.19
N ARG A 213 10.16 -4.71 20.35
CA ARG A 213 11.43 -4.22 19.80
C ARG A 213 11.25 -2.99 18.91
N TYR A 214 10.16 -2.93 18.14
CA TYR A 214 9.88 -1.77 17.30
C TYR A 214 9.44 -0.56 18.12
N LYS A 215 8.66 -0.79 19.18
CA LYS A 215 8.37 0.26 20.17
C LYS A 215 9.66 0.84 20.78
N ALA A 216 10.60 -0.02 21.17
CA ALA A 216 11.91 0.42 21.70
C ALA A 216 12.69 1.25 20.67
N LEU A 217 12.69 0.84 19.39
CA LEU A 217 13.29 1.64 18.32
C LEU A 217 12.65 3.03 18.21
N LEU A 218 11.31 3.13 18.25
CA LEU A 218 10.62 4.42 18.21
C LEU A 218 10.94 5.28 19.44
N GLU A 219 11.11 4.66 20.60
CA GLU A 219 11.52 5.34 21.84
C GLU A 219 12.96 5.87 21.72
N GLU A 220 13.89 5.08 21.17
CA GLU A 220 15.26 5.51 20.89
C GLU A 220 15.32 6.66 19.87
N VAL A 221 14.55 6.58 18.77
CA VAL A 221 14.43 7.68 17.81
C VAL A 221 13.91 8.95 18.49
N SER A 222 12.95 8.80 19.42
CA SER A 222 12.38 9.94 20.16
C SER A 222 13.37 10.67 21.07
N GLN A 223 14.50 10.04 21.41
CA GLN A 223 15.58 10.68 22.17
C GLN A 223 16.45 11.59 21.30
N VAL A 224 16.42 11.40 19.97
CA VAL A 224 17.19 12.17 19.00
C VAL A 224 16.31 13.25 18.34
N GLU A 225 15.04 12.97 18.12
CA GLU A 225 14.09 13.86 17.44
C GLU A 225 12.69 13.75 18.05
N ASP A 226 12.00 14.87 18.28
CA ASP A 226 10.61 14.83 18.76
C ASP A 226 9.68 14.41 17.63
N ILE A 227 9.38 13.11 17.59
CA ILE A 227 8.40 12.51 16.70
C ILE A 227 6.99 12.48 17.31
N GLY A 228 6.77 13.01 18.52
CA GLY A 228 5.48 12.91 19.21
C GLY A 228 5.24 11.56 19.90
N PHE A 229 6.31 10.86 20.30
CA PHE A 229 6.24 9.52 20.93
C PHE A 229 5.29 9.44 22.13
N HIS A 230 5.19 10.51 22.92
CA HIS A 230 4.31 10.61 24.09
C HIS A 230 2.81 10.51 23.76
N ARG A 231 2.40 10.71 22.50
CA ARG A 231 1.01 10.55 22.03
C ARG A 231 0.73 9.20 21.37
N LEU A 232 1.72 8.31 21.33
CA LEU A 232 1.57 6.98 20.75
C LEU A 232 1.00 5.99 21.76
N HIS A 233 0.06 5.17 21.30
CA HIS A 233 -0.57 4.12 22.08
C HIS A 233 -0.23 2.76 21.48
N PHE A 234 0.26 1.82 22.28
CA PHE A 234 0.71 0.52 21.78
C PHE A 234 -0.18 -0.62 22.29
N PRO A 235 -1.33 -0.88 21.65
CA PRO A 235 -2.34 -1.83 22.15
C PRO A 235 -1.78 -3.25 22.37
N ASN A 236 -0.78 -3.65 21.59
CA ASN A 236 -0.18 -4.99 21.61
C ASN A 236 1.23 -5.04 22.25
N CYS A 237 1.65 -4.02 23.03
CA CYS A 237 2.99 -3.95 23.64
C CYS A 237 2.98 -3.77 25.17
N ASN A 238 2.07 -4.45 25.87
CA ASN A 238 1.92 -4.31 27.33
C ASN A 238 2.95 -5.10 28.17
N SER A 239 3.79 -5.94 27.55
CA SER A 239 4.81 -6.71 28.27
C SER A 239 6.07 -5.87 28.50
N THR A 240 6.49 -5.75 29.76
CA THR A 240 7.79 -5.19 30.16
C THR A 240 8.97 -6.10 29.83
N LYS A 241 8.70 -7.37 29.46
CA LYS A 241 9.71 -8.30 28.98
C LYS A 241 9.80 -8.19 27.46
N PRO A 242 10.97 -7.81 26.89
CA PRO A 242 11.18 -7.93 25.46
C PRO A 242 10.96 -9.39 25.04
N ASP A 243 10.45 -9.59 23.82
CA ASP A 243 10.45 -10.89 23.13
C ASP A 243 9.43 -11.94 23.57
N LYS A 244 8.46 -11.58 24.44
CA LYS A 244 7.28 -12.44 24.59
C LYS A 244 6.37 -12.30 23.37
N LEU A 245 5.98 -13.44 22.80
CA LEU A 245 4.87 -13.57 21.86
C LEU A 245 3.65 -12.87 22.47
N ASN A 246 3.28 -11.70 21.96
CA ASN A 246 2.12 -10.96 22.44
C ASN A 246 0.92 -11.34 21.58
N ASN A 247 0.62 -12.63 21.62
CA ASN A 247 -0.50 -13.24 20.92
C ASN A 247 -1.75 -12.88 21.69
N GLY A 248 -2.74 -12.33 21.02
CA GLY A 248 -3.97 -11.99 21.69
C GLY A 248 -4.82 -11.02 20.89
N ARG A 249 -6.13 -11.14 21.12
CA ARG A 249 -7.12 -10.17 20.71
C ARG A 249 -7.21 -9.11 21.79
N PHE A 250 -6.87 -7.88 21.45
CA PHE A 250 -6.93 -6.73 22.33
C PHE A 250 -8.21 -5.96 22.00
N VAL A 251 -9.18 -6.02 22.91
CA VAL A 251 -10.41 -5.23 22.82
C VAL A 251 -10.08 -3.80 23.16
N ILE A 252 -10.40 -2.89 22.24
CA ILE A 252 -10.17 -1.47 22.42
C ILE A 252 -11.37 -0.89 23.17
N LYS A 253 -11.10 -0.23 24.31
CA LYS A 253 -12.15 0.35 25.15
C LYS A 253 -12.83 1.50 24.41
N ASN A 254 -14.14 1.64 24.59
CA ASN A 254 -14.97 2.74 24.07
C ASN A 254 -14.90 3.02 22.56
N GLY A 255 -14.33 2.10 21.76
CA GLY A 255 -14.17 2.33 20.33
C GLY A 255 -13.05 3.32 19.97
N ASP A 256 -12.09 3.55 20.87
CA ASP A 256 -10.92 4.40 20.59
C ASP A 256 -10.26 3.98 19.26
N PHE A 257 -9.71 4.95 18.52
CA PHE A 257 -9.09 4.72 17.21
C PHE A 257 -10.05 4.13 16.14
N GLY A 258 -11.36 4.17 16.36
CA GLY A 258 -12.35 3.57 15.47
C GLY A 258 -12.27 2.04 15.43
N LEU A 259 -11.61 1.42 16.42
CA LEU A 259 -11.41 -0.03 16.52
C LEU A 259 -12.26 -0.61 17.64
N ARG A 260 -12.88 -1.76 17.38
CA ARG A 260 -13.44 -2.63 18.42
C ARG A 260 -12.38 -3.57 18.98
N ALA A 261 -11.55 -4.13 18.10
CA ALA A 261 -10.45 -5.00 18.51
C ALA A 261 -9.31 -5.01 17.49
N ILE A 262 -8.12 -5.35 17.98
CA ILE A 262 -6.96 -5.67 17.16
C ILE A 262 -6.32 -6.96 17.66
N LYS A 263 -6.03 -7.89 16.76
CA LYS A 263 -5.54 -9.22 17.09
C LYS A 263 -4.29 -9.52 16.27
N ARG A 264 -3.22 -9.97 16.93
CA ARG A 264 -1.99 -10.43 16.26
C ARG A 264 -1.91 -11.94 16.32
N ILE A 265 -1.66 -12.55 15.17
CA ILE A 265 -1.60 -13.99 14.95
C ILE A 265 -0.19 -14.31 14.45
N PRO A 266 0.60 -15.14 15.15
CA PRO A 266 1.91 -15.55 14.67
C PRO A 266 1.83 -16.18 13.28
N VAL A 267 2.78 -15.85 12.42
CA VAL A 267 2.88 -16.45 11.09
C VAL A 267 4.32 -16.92 10.81
N PRO A 268 4.52 -17.99 10.04
CA PRO A 268 5.87 -18.49 9.79
C PRO A 268 6.58 -17.60 8.76
N HIS A 269 7.60 -16.84 9.19
CA HIS A 269 8.46 -16.05 8.30
C HIS A 269 9.83 -15.80 8.92
N CYS A 270 9.95 -14.76 9.74
CA CYS A 270 11.10 -14.51 10.60
C CYS A 270 10.64 -14.45 12.07
N TRP A 271 11.59 -14.27 12.98
CA TRP A 271 11.24 -14.22 14.39
C TRP A 271 10.40 -12.99 14.70
N LEU A 272 9.28 -13.19 15.39
CA LEU A 272 8.28 -12.16 15.71
C LEU A 272 7.57 -11.56 14.48
N SER A 273 7.23 -12.41 13.50
CA SER A 273 6.30 -12.09 12.40
C SER A 273 4.86 -12.41 12.75
N TYR A 274 3.94 -11.50 12.40
CA TYR A 274 2.53 -11.63 12.70
C TYR A 274 1.64 -11.18 11.54
N GLY A 275 0.63 -12.00 11.25
CA GLY A 275 -0.60 -11.51 10.64
C GLY A 275 -1.43 -10.74 11.67
N THR A 276 -2.24 -9.79 11.23
CA THR A 276 -3.04 -8.92 12.09
C THR A 276 -4.48 -8.85 11.59
N GLU A 277 -5.43 -8.98 12.50
CA GLU A 277 -6.83 -8.66 12.25
C GLU A 277 -7.19 -7.33 12.93
N LEU A 278 -7.81 -6.44 12.16
CA LEU A 278 -8.48 -5.23 12.64
C LEU A 278 -10.00 -5.45 12.57
N GLU A 279 -10.68 -5.27 13.69
CA GLU A 279 -12.14 -5.17 13.72
C GLU A 279 -12.54 -3.74 14.07
N LEU A 280 -13.17 -3.04 13.12
CA LEU A 280 -13.56 -1.65 13.26
C LEU A 280 -14.90 -1.52 14.01
N THR A 281 -15.20 -0.33 14.50
CA THR A 281 -16.48 -0.05 15.18
C THR A 281 -17.70 -0.26 14.28
N SER A 282 -17.55 -0.11 12.96
CA SER A 282 -18.58 -0.46 11.97
C SER A 282 -18.84 -1.95 11.80
N GLY A 283 -17.98 -2.81 12.36
CA GLY A 283 -18.02 -4.26 12.13
C GLY A 283 -17.19 -4.72 10.93
N LEU A 284 -16.58 -3.80 10.18
CA LEU A 284 -15.62 -4.16 9.13
C LEU A 284 -14.44 -4.94 9.76
N ARG A 285 -14.10 -6.09 9.16
CA ARG A 285 -13.01 -6.97 9.59
C ARG A 285 -11.98 -7.07 8.49
N ILE A 286 -10.74 -6.70 8.80
CA ILE A 286 -9.63 -6.62 7.87
C ILE A 286 -8.51 -7.52 8.37
N ALA A 287 -8.14 -8.52 7.59
CA ALA A 287 -7.01 -9.41 7.85
C ALA A 287 -5.81 -8.96 7.00
N TYR A 288 -4.64 -8.82 7.63
CA TYR A 288 -3.39 -8.47 6.98
C TYR A 288 -2.33 -9.51 7.29
N SER A 289 -1.73 -10.15 6.29
CA SER A 289 -0.79 -11.25 6.52
C SER A 289 0.57 -10.81 7.06
N GLY A 290 1.04 -9.61 6.71
CA GLY A 290 2.48 -9.33 6.69
C GLY A 290 3.20 -10.28 5.73
N ASP A 291 4.47 -10.55 5.98
CA ASP A 291 5.20 -11.60 5.28
C ASP A 291 5.00 -12.95 5.97
N CYS A 292 4.66 -13.97 5.18
CA CYS A 292 4.38 -15.28 5.71
C CYS A 292 4.46 -16.40 4.68
N ARG A 293 4.89 -17.57 5.15
CA ARG A 293 4.44 -18.86 4.60
C ARG A 293 2.95 -19.05 4.91
N PRO A 294 2.24 -19.86 4.09
CA PRO A 294 0.82 -20.14 4.29
C PRO A 294 0.56 -20.64 5.70
N SER A 295 -0.43 -20.04 6.35
CA SER A 295 -0.76 -20.30 7.75
C SER A 295 -2.24 -20.63 7.90
N ASP A 296 -2.55 -21.89 8.19
CA ASP A 296 -3.92 -22.34 8.47
C ASP A 296 -4.47 -21.71 9.76
N GLU A 297 -3.62 -21.46 10.75
CA GLU A 297 -3.98 -20.74 11.97
C GLU A 297 -4.43 -19.31 11.64
N PHE A 298 -3.70 -18.59 10.76
CA PHE A 298 -4.11 -17.26 10.31
C PHE A 298 -5.45 -17.30 9.56
N ALA A 299 -5.68 -18.30 8.73
CA ALA A 299 -6.97 -18.49 8.04
C ALA A 299 -8.13 -18.74 9.02
N GLN A 300 -7.91 -19.57 10.05
CA GLN A 300 -8.92 -19.91 11.06
C GLN A 300 -9.22 -18.73 11.98
N GLU A 301 -8.18 -18.07 12.51
CA GLU A 301 -8.31 -16.99 13.47
C GLU A 301 -8.96 -15.73 12.87
N CYS A 302 -8.93 -15.59 11.55
CA CYS A 302 -9.50 -14.49 10.77
C CYS A 302 -10.69 -14.95 9.89
N GLU A 303 -11.33 -16.09 10.19
CA GLU A 303 -12.41 -16.64 9.36
C GLU A 303 -13.54 -15.60 9.17
N GLY A 304 -13.96 -15.44 7.91
CA GLY A 304 -15.01 -14.50 7.50
C GLY A 304 -14.54 -13.04 7.43
N ALA A 305 -13.23 -12.78 7.31
CA ALA A 305 -12.73 -11.43 7.06
C ALA A 305 -13.37 -10.82 5.81
N HIS A 306 -13.78 -9.55 5.89
CA HIS A 306 -14.38 -8.85 4.76
C HIS A 306 -13.32 -8.44 3.74
N LEU A 307 -12.14 -8.05 4.22
CA LEU A 307 -10.97 -7.77 3.40
C LEU A 307 -9.78 -8.56 3.92
N LEU A 308 -9.13 -9.30 3.03
CA LEU A 308 -7.83 -9.92 3.24
C LEU A 308 -6.79 -9.20 2.38
N VAL A 309 -5.77 -8.61 3.01
CA VAL A 309 -4.57 -8.14 2.32
C VAL A 309 -3.48 -9.17 2.57
N HIS A 310 -3.08 -9.92 1.53
CA HIS A 310 -2.17 -11.05 1.65
C HIS A 310 -0.92 -10.87 0.81
N GLU A 311 0.25 -11.23 1.36
CA GLU A 311 1.49 -11.27 0.61
C GLU A 311 1.45 -12.35 -0.47
N CYS A 312 2.08 -12.06 -1.60
CA CYS A 312 2.10 -12.91 -2.77
C CYS A 312 3.45 -12.73 -3.45
N THR A 313 4.53 -13.03 -2.73
CA THR A 313 5.89 -12.67 -3.16
C THR A 313 6.33 -13.40 -4.42
N PHE A 314 6.04 -14.70 -4.52
CA PHE A 314 6.49 -15.56 -5.61
C PHE A 314 5.34 -16.04 -6.50
N ASP A 315 5.66 -16.39 -7.75
CA ASP A 315 4.76 -17.18 -8.60
C ASP A 315 4.87 -18.66 -8.25
N ASP A 316 3.91 -19.46 -8.71
CA ASP A 316 3.73 -20.86 -8.28
C ASP A 316 4.88 -21.78 -8.74
N ASP A 317 5.54 -21.44 -9.84
CA ASP A 317 6.75 -22.11 -10.34
C ASP A 317 7.97 -21.91 -9.42
N MET A 318 7.94 -20.87 -8.56
CA MET A 318 9.00 -20.50 -7.64
C MET A 318 8.77 -20.98 -6.20
N LEU A 319 7.96 -22.03 -6.01
CA LEU A 319 7.62 -22.61 -4.71
C LEU A 319 8.85 -22.92 -3.82
N SER A 320 9.94 -23.41 -4.41
CA SER A 320 11.18 -23.71 -3.68
C SER A 320 11.80 -22.45 -3.07
N HIS A 321 11.77 -21.33 -3.80
CA HIS A 321 12.24 -20.03 -3.34
C HIS A 321 11.31 -19.45 -2.28
N ALA A 322 10.01 -19.56 -2.49
CA ALA A 322 8.99 -19.15 -1.53
C ALA A 322 9.20 -19.81 -0.16
N LYS A 323 9.39 -21.14 -0.14
CA LYS A 323 9.71 -21.89 1.08
C LYS A 323 11.03 -21.45 1.72
N LYS A 324 12.10 -21.34 0.93
CA LYS A 324 13.44 -20.99 1.42
C LYS A 324 13.50 -19.59 2.02
N LYS A 325 12.74 -18.64 1.46
CA LYS A 325 12.71 -17.24 1.89
C LYS A 325 11.56 -16.92 2.85
N GLY A 326 10.72 -17.89 3.18
CA GLY A 326 9.63 -17.70 4.14
C GLY A 326 8.43 -16.91 3.61
N HIS A 327 8.16 -16.95 2.31
CA HIS A 327 7.07 -16.20 1.66
C HIS A 327 6.09 -17.10 0.92
N SER A 328 4.92 -16.58 0.54
CA SER A 328 3.90 -17.34 -0.18
C SER A 328 4.02 -17.25 -1.70
N THR A 329 3.59 -18.31 -2.38
CA THR A 329 3.24 -18.28 -3.81
C THR A 329 1.80 -17.76 -3.99
N MET A 330 1.38 -17.52 -5.23
CA MET A 330 0.02 -17.03 -5.50
C MET A 330 -1.04 -18.07 -5.18
N GLY A 331 -0.89 -19.31 -5.67
CA GLY A 331 -1.80 -20.41 -5.41
C GLY A 331 -1.94 -20.67 -3.90
N GLU A 332 -0.86 -20.53 -3.15
CA GLU A 332 -0.87 -20.65 -1.71
C GLU A 332 -1.61 -19.49 -1.00
N ALA A 333 -1.38 -18.24 -1.41
CA ALA A 333 -2.11 -17.09 -0.87
C ALA A 333 -3.62 -17.19 -1.16
N LEU A 334 -3.99 -17.64 -2.37
CA LEU A 334 -5.38 -17.90 -2.76
C LEU A 334 -6.00 -19.05 -1.96
N GLU A 335 -5.21 -20.10 -1.64
CA GLU A 335 -5.69 -21.17 -0.77
C GLU A 335 -6.00 -20.67 0.64
N ILE A 336 -5.14 -19.82 1.22
CA ILE A 336 -5.40 -19.18 2.52
C ILE A 336 -6.65 -18.31 2.46
N ALA A 337 -6.82 -17.49 1.42
CA ALA A 337 -8.03 -16.70 1.21
C ALA A 337 -9.30 -17.56 1.15
N ARG A 338 -9.23 -18.72 0.47
CA ARG A 338 -10.33 -19.68 0.38
C ARG A 338 -10.64 -20.31 1.73
N LYS A 339 -9.62 -20.78 2.47
CA LYS A 339 -9.77 -21.36 3.82
C LYS A 339 -10.35 -20.35 4.81
N MET A 340 -9.89 -19.10 4.75
CA MET A 340 -10.40 -17.98 5.57
C MET A 340 -11.84 -17.60 5.21
N LYS A 341 -12.35 -18.03 4.04
CA LYS A 341 -13.61 -17.55 3.47
C LYS A 341 -13.62 -16.01 3.38
N ALA A 342 -12.48 -15.43 3.03
CA ALA A 342 -12.34 -13.99 2.89
C ALA A 342 -13.30 -13.49 1.80
N ARG A 343 -14.02 -12.40 2.08
CA ARG A 343 -14.98 -11.83 1.12
C ARG A 343 -14.27 -11.17 -0.05
N ARG A 344 -13.24 -10.38 0.23
CA ARG A 344 -12.39 -9.71 -0.77
C ARG A 344 -10.93 -9.95 -0.45
N THR A 345 -10.11 -10.22 -1.47
CA THR A 345 -8.68 -10.48 -1.32
C THR A 345 -7.87 -9.52 -2.17
N LEU A 346 -6.93 -8.81 -1.58
CA LEU A 346 -5.96 -7.98 -2.26
C LEU A 346 -4.58 -8.58 -2.07
N LEU A 347 -3.99 -9.07 -3.17
CA LEU A 347 -2.64 -9.62 -3.19
C LEU A 347 -1.62 -8.48 -3.32
N THR A 348 -0.57 -8.51 -2.52
CA THR A 348 0.48 -7.47 -2.52
C THR A 348 1.86 -8.08 -2.26
N HIS A 349 2.86 -7.23 -2.02
CA HIS A 349 4.22 -7.61 -1.66
C HIS A 349 4.86 -8.55 -2.68
N PHE A 350 4.87 -8.13 -3.94
CA PHE A 350 5.37 -8.90 -5.07
C PHE A 350 6.90 -8.80 -5.18
N SER A 351 7.55 -9.90 -5.56
CA SER A 351 8.97 -9.85 -5.96
C SER A 351 9.17 -8.87 -7.12
N GLN A 352 10.12 -7.96 -6.97
CA GLN A 352 10.49 -6.96 -8.00
C GLN A 352 11.07 -7.59 -9.28
N ARG A 353 11.48 -8.86 -9.22
CA ARG A 353 12.21 -9.54 -10.31
C ARG A 353 11.30 -10.06 -11.42
N TYR A 354 9.99 -10.17 -11.15
CA TYR A 354 9.04 -10.81 -12.06
C TYR A 354 7.82 -9.93 -12.22
N VAL A 355 7.39 -9.74 -13.46
CA VAL A 355 6.10 -9.11 -13.75
C VAL A 355 5.04 -10.20 -13.74
N LYS A 356 4.13 -10.16 -12.76
CA LYS A 356 3.04 -11.14 -12.57
C LYS A 356 1.93 -11.06 -13.63
N ALA A 357 2.24 -10.70 -14.87
CA ALA A 357 1.25 -10.53 -15.92
C ALA A 357 0.57 -11.85 -16.31
N ASP A 358 1.32 -12.95 -16.34
CA ASP A 358 0.77 -14.28 -16.68
C ASP A 358 -0.12 -14.87 -15.57
N SER A 359 0.12 -14.46 -14.32
CA SER A 359 -0.60 -14.88 -13.12
C SER A 359 -1.99 -14.22 -12.99
N LEU A 360 -2.31 -13.22 -13.84
CA LEU A 360 -3.61 -12.53 -13.89
C LEU A 360 -4.67 -13.23 -14.75
N LYS A 361 -4.36 -14.38 -15.36
CA LYS A 361 -5.35 -15.15 -16.13
C LYS A 361 -6.41 -15.65 -15.15
N ARG A 362 -7.65 -15.21 -15.39
CA ARG A 362 -8.84 -15.40 -14.54
C ARG A 362 -8.80 -16.75 -13.82
N ASP A 363 -8.98 -16.73 -12.51
CA ASP A 363 -9.28 -17.94 -11.74
C ASP A 363 -10.54 -18.60 -12.35
N GLU A 364 -10.34 -19.62 -13.18
CA GLU A 364 -11.40 -20.39 -13.82
C GLU A 364 -12.22 -21.21 -12.80
N ARG A 365 -11.80 -21.24 -11.52
CA ARG A 365 -12.37 -22.10 -10.47
C ARG A 365 -13.44 -21.41 -9.59
N GLY A 366 -14.07 -20.35 -10.08
CA GLY A 366 -15.41 -19.95 -9.60
C GLY A 366 -15.49 -18.80 -8.59
N ARG A 367 -14.44 -17.99 -8.39
CA ARG A 367 -14.47 -16.73 -7.62
C ARG A 367 -14.05 -15.51 -8.44
N ALA A 368 -14.49 -15.47 -9.69
CA ALA A 368 -14.25 -14.33 -10.57
C ALA A 368 -14.74 -13.03 -9.90
N GLY A 369 -13.82 -12.09 -9.68
CA GLY A 369 -14.15 -10.76 -9.13
C GLY A 369 -13.90 -10.54 -7.65
N GLU A 370 -13.48 -11.57 -6.88
CA GLU A 370 -13.26 -11.43 -5.43
C GLU A 370 -11.81 -11.15 -5.05
N THR A 371 -10.87 -11.35 -5.99
CA THR A 371 -9.44 -11.15 -5.77
C THR A 371 -8.86 -10.12 -6.73
N LEU A 372 -8.07 -9.20 -6.20
CA LEU A 372 -7.33 -8.19 -6.94
C LEU A 372 -5.82 -8.31 -6.68
N MET A 373 -5.01 -7.96 -7.68
CA MET A 373 -3.59 -7.70 -7.45
C MET A 373 -3.37 -6.21 -7.24
N ALA A 374 -2.59 -5.87 -6.21
CA ALA A 374 -2.24 -4.51 -5.89
C ALA A 374 -1.28 -3.92 -6.92
N LEU A 375 -1.51 -2.67 -7.27
CA LEU A 375 -0.61 -1.79 -7.99
C LEU A 375 -0.41 -0.55 -7.13
N ASP A 376 0.81 -0.04 -7.11
CA ASP A 376 1.12 1.19 -6.40
C ASP A 376 0.16 2.32 -6.84
N LEU A 377 -0.37 3.04 -5.87
CA LEU A 377 -1.22 4.21 -6.06
C LEU A 377 -2.56 3.94 -6.77
N MET A 378 -3.00 2.67 -6.83
CA MET A 378 -4.38 2.35 -7.16
C MET A 378 -5.29 2.70 -5.97
N SER A 379 -6.53 3.11 -6.23
CA SER A 379 -7.57 3.29 -5.21
C SER A 379 -8.77 2.41 -5.54
N ILE A 380 -9.15 1.54 -4.60
CA ILE A 380 -10.26 0.60 -4.77
C ILE A 380 -11.23 0.80 -3.61
N LYS A 381 -12.52 0.98 -3.89
CA LYS A 381 -13.55 0.84 -2.85
C LYS A 381 -13.84 -0.63 -2.58
N LEU A 382 -14.04 -0.98 -1.32
CA LEU A 382 -14.30 -2.37 -0.92
C LEU A 382 -15.51 -2.98 -1.65
N GLY A 383 -16.56 -2.19 -1.86
CA GLY A 383 -17.75 -2.52 -2.63
C GLY A 383 -17.64 -2.37 -4.16
N ASP A 384 -16.43 -2.17 -4.70
CA ASP A 384 -16.19 -2.08 -6.14
C ASP A 384 -15.15 -3.11 -6.61
N PHE A 385 -14.82 -4.12 -5.79
CA PHE A 385 -13.82 -5.13 -6.14
C PHE A 385 -14.15 -5.87 -7.44
N LYS A 386 -15.42 -6.27 -7.63
CA LYS A 386 -15.86 -6.93 -8.87
C LYS A 386 -15.76 -6.00 -10.09
N LYS A 387 -16.04 -4.70 -9.91
CA LYS A 387 -15.84 -3.71 -10.98
C LYS A 387 -14.37 -3.60 -11.36
N ALA A 388 -13.49 -3.45 -10.37
CA ALA A 388 -12.05 -3.38 -10.60
C ALA A 388 -11.51 -4.67 -11.26
N ALA A 389 -12.06 -5.82 -10.91
CA ALA A 389 -11.65 -7.10 -11.49
C ALA A 389 -11.97 -7.22 -12.99
N ALA A 390 -13.02 -6.56 -13.47
CA ALA A 390 -13.35 -6.53 -14.91
C ALA A 390 -12.22 -5.92 -15.76
N PHE A 391 -11.42 -5.00 -15.19
CA PHE A 391 -10.29 -4.35 -15.86
C PHE A 391 -8.98 -5.16 -15.79
N GLN A 392 -8.91 -6.24 -15.00
CA GLN A 392 -7.69 -7.04 -14.86
C GLN A 392 -7.11 -7.55 -16.18
N PRO A 393 -7.89 -8.02 -17.17
CA PRO A 393 -7.32 -8.47 -18.45
C PRO A 393 -6.56 -7.35 -19.18
N ALA A 394 -7.11 -6.14 -19.20
CA ALA A 394 -6.45 -4.98 -19.81
C ALA A 394 -5.19 -4.58 -19.05
N ILE A 395 -5.26 -4.58 -17.71
CA ILE A 395 -4.12 -4.29 -16.85
C ILE A 395 -3.02 -5.36 -17.01
N ALA A 396 -3.38 -6.64 -17.08
CA ALA A 396 -2.46 -7.75 -17.26
C ALA A 396 -1.66 -7.61 -18.55
N MET A 397 -2.35 -7.34 -19.66
CA MET A 397 -1.73 -7.12 -20.95
C MET A 397 -0.80 -5.89 -20.93
N LEU A 398 -1.22 -4.79 -20.30
CA LEU A 398 -0.34 -3.63 -20.11
C LEU A 398 0.93 -3.96 -19.31
N MET A 399 0.79 -4.75 -18.24
CA MET A 399 1.94 -5.13 -17.41
C MET A 399 2.89 -6.06 -18.19
N ALA A 400 2.37 -7.00 -18.99
CA ALA A 400 3.19 -7.88 -19.84
C ALA A 400 4.06 -7.05 -20.79
N ASP A 401 3.46 -6.10 -21.51
CA ASP A 401 4.16 -5.20 -22.44
C ASP A 401 5.23 -4.34 -21.76
N ALA A 402 5.07 -4.05 -20.47
CA ALA A 402 6.01 -3.27 -19.68
C ALA A 402 7.17 -4.13 -19.11
N GLY A 403 7.00 -5.45 -19.03
CA GLY A 403 8.00 -6.41 -18.55
C GLY A 403 9.00 -6.85 -19.62
N ASP A 404 8.63 -6.79 -20.89
CA ASP A 404 9.46 -7.17 -22.05
C ASP A 404 10.46 -6.09 -22.50
N LYS A 405 10.69 -5.02 -21.69
CA LYS A 405 11.56 -3.88 -22.05
C LYS A 405 12.64 -3.54 -21.03
#